data_AF-A0A315XXJ8-F1
#
_entry.id   AF-A0A315XXJ8-F1
#
_cell.length_a   1.000
_cell.length_b   1.000
_cell.length_c   1.000
_cell.angle_alpha   90.00
_cell.angle_beta   90.00
_cell.angle_gamma   90.00
#
_symmetry.space_group_name_H-M   'P 1'
#
loop_
_entity.id
_entity.type
_entity.pdbx_description
1 polymer ?
#
loop_
_entity_poly.entity_id
_entity_poly.type
_entity_poly.pdbx_seq_one_letter_code
_entity_poly.pdbx_strand_id
1 'polypeptide(L)' 'MSSNDIRNAVMTDNELHFSHNGKDYLLYGWEQCDGYFLSLECDCKLIWQSAPMSKSECIDEFVRYYAKL' A
#
# COMPACT_ATOMS: atom_id res chain seq x y z
N MET A 1 -4.48 10.93 -3.79
CA MET A 1 -5.50 9.94 -4.22
C MET A 1 -6.61 9.83 -3.18
N SER A 2 -7.85 9.49 -3.57
CA SER A 2 -8.92 9.23 -2.60
C SER A 2 -8.78 7.83 -1.97
N SER A 3 -9.46 7.59 -0.85
CA SER A 3 -9.47 6.28 -0.17
C SER A 3 -10.07 5.15 -1.04
N ASN A 4 -10.96 5.47 -1.98
CA ASN A 4 -11.53 4.48 -2.89
C ASN A 4 -10.55 4.12 -4.01
N ASP A 5 -9.81 5.11 -4.54
CA ASP A 5 -8.80 4.87 -5.57
C ASP A 5 -7.68 3.97 -5.04
N ILE A 6 -7.23 4.25 -3.81
CA ILE A 6 -6.16 3.44 -3.20
C ILE A 6 -6.65 2.04 -2.88
N ARG A 7 -7.89 1.88 -2.40
CA ARG A 7 -8.49 0.56 -2.15
C ARG A 7 -8.52 -0.28 -3.42
N ASN A 8 -8.91 0.32 -4.54
CA ASN A 8 -8.93 -0.37 -5.84
C ASN A 8 -7.52 -0.73 -6.31
N ALA A 9 -6.55 0.17 -6.14
CA ALA A 9 -5.17 -0.08 -6.52
C ALA A 9 -4.56 -1.26 -5.76
N VAL A 10 -4.77 -1.33 -4.45
CA VAL A 10 -4.25 -2.41 -3.58
C VAL A 10 -4.80 -3.78 -3.98
N MET A 11 -5.99 -3.83 -4.61
CA MET A 11 -6.55 -5.10 -5.09
C MET A 11 -5.86 -5.66 -6.32
N THR A 12 -5.23 -4.81 -7.12
CA THR A 12 -4.68 -5.18 -8.44
C THR A 12 -3.31 -5.86 -8.40
N ASP A 13 -2.72 -6.06 -7.22
CA ASP A 13 -1.41 -6.72 -6.99
C ASP A 13 -0.21 -6.10 -7.73
N ASN A 14 -0.46 -5.03 -8.48
CA ASN A 14 0.56 -4.27 -9.19
C ASN A 14 1.28 -3.30 -8.25
N GLU A 15 2.52 -2.99 -8.63
CA GLU A 15 3.21 -1.80 -8.16
C GLU A 15 2.44 -0.54 -8.57
N LEU A 16 2.28 0.41 -7.65
CA LEU A 16 1.69 1.71 -7.91
C LEU A 16 2.57 2.84 -7.37
N HIS A 17 3.02 3.70 -8.27
CA HIS A 17 3.58 5.00 -7.95
C HIS A 17 2.49 6.08 -7.85
N PHE A 18 2.47 6.85 -6.77
CA PHE A 18 1.54 7.97 -6.63
C PHE A 18 2.07 9.08 -5.69
N SER A 19 1.60 10.31 -5.88
CA SER A 19 1.91 11.42 -4.99
C SER A 19 0.76 11.74 -4.03
N HIS A 20 1.08 12.00 -2.77
CA HIS A 20 0.12 12.39 -1.72
C HIS A 20 0.73 13.39 -0.74
N ASN A 21 0.01 14.46 -0.40
CA ASN A 21 0.48 15.52 0.50
C ASN A 21 1.88 16.08 0.16
N GLY A 22 2.21 16.16 -1.13
CA GLY A 22 3.51 16.66 -1.61
C GLY A 22 4.68 15.67 -1.50
N LYS A 23 4.41 14.40 -1.17
CA LYS A 23 5.41 13.32 -1.14
C LYS A 23 5.08 12.25 -2.16
N ASP A 24 6.12 11.58 -2.65
CA ASP A 24 5.99 10.46 -3.57
C ASP A 24 6.03 9.14 -2.81
N TYR A 25 5.07 8.28 -3.13
CA TYR A 25 4.87 6.99 -2.53
C TYR A 25 4.95 5.90 -3.59
N LEU A 26 5.46 4.75 -3.14
CA LEU A 26 5.53 3.53 -3.92
C LEU A 26 4.85 2.41 -3.14
N LEU A 27 3.72 1.94 -3.67
CA LEU A 27 2.99 0.81 -3.13
C LEU A 27 3.40 -0.46 -3.89
N TYR A 28 4.01 -1.41 -3.19
CA TYR A 28 4.28 -2.74 -3.70
C TYR A 28 3.07 -3.63 -3.44
N GLY A 29 2.44 -4.11 -4.52
CA GLY A 29 1.35 -5.07 -4.46
C GLY A 29 1.78 -6.46 -4.01
N TRP A 30 0.80 -7.35 -3.84
CA TRP A 30 1.04 -8.73 -3.43
C TRP A 30 1.78 -9.47 -4.55
N GLU A 31 2.83 -10.21 -4.21
CA GLU A 31 3.71 -10.95 -5.16
C GLU A 31 4.81 -10.13 -5.86
N GLN A 32 5.02 -8.85 -5.52
CA GLN A 32 6.10 -8.03 -6.10
C GLN A 32 7.44 -8.15 -5.35
N CYS A 33 7.44 -8.66 -4.12
CA CYS A 33 8.63 -8.89 -3.28
C CYS A 33 8.77 -10.37 -2.93
N ASP A 34 9.87 -10.78 -2.27
CA ASP A 34 10.12 -12.14 -1.73
C ASP A 34 9.12 -12.59 -0.62
N GLY A 35 7.86 -12.17 -0.71
CA GLY A 35 6.77 -12.51 0.18
C GLY A 35 5.42 -11.95 -0.29
N TYR A 36 4.35 -12.51 0.29
CA TYR A 36 2.97 -12.08 0.11
C TYR A 36 2.65 -10.91 1.04
N PHE A 37 3.30 -9.76 0.87
CA PHE A 37 3.09 -8.59 1.73
C PHE A 37 2.80 -7.35 0.91
N LEU A 38 1.81 -6.58 1.34
CA LEU A 38 1.59 -5.23 0.87
C LEU A 38 2.59 -4.31 1.58
N SER A 39 3.34 -3.51 0.82
CA SER A 39 4.35 -2.62 1.39
C SER A 39 4.21 -1.21 0.80
N LEU A 40 4.39 -0.19 1.65
CA LEU A 40 4.38 1.21 1.24
C LEU A 40 5.73 1.85 1.54
N GLU A 41 6.31 2.42 0.51
CA GLU A 41 7.54 3.19 0.55
C GLU A 41 7.25 4.68 0.33
N CYS A 42 8.02 5.54 0.97
CA CYS A 42 8.06 6.98 0.77
C CYS A 42 9.52 7.45 0.87
N ASP A 43 9.99 8.27 -0.08
CA ASP A 43 11.37 8.76 -0.11
C ASP A 43 12.43 7.64 0.04
N CYS A 44 12.26 6.53 -0.68
CA CYS A 44 13.13 5.35 -0.61
C CYS A 44 13.21 4.68 0.78
N LYS A 45 12.19 4.86 1.62
CA LYS A 45 12.07 4.22 2.93
C LYS A 45 10.75 3.48 3.06
N LEU A 46 10.83 2.22 3.47
CA LEU A 46 9.66 1.44 3.88
C LEU A 46 9.02 2.08 5.12
N ILE A 47 7.82 2.64 4.97
CA ILE A 47 7.09 3.31 6.06
C ILE A 47 5.94 2.45 6.62
N TRP A 48 5.50 1.45 5.85
CA TRP A 48 4.48 0.51 6.28
C TRP A 48 4.61 -0.82 5.53
N GLN A 49 4.32 -1.92 6.23
CA GLN A 49 4.24 -3.26 5.66
C GLN A 49 3.18 -4.06 6.40
N SER A 50 2.43 -4.85 5.67
CA SER A 50 1.41 -5.75 6.23
C SER A 50 2.03 -6.87 7.05
N ALA A 51 1.41 -7.21 8.19
CA ALA A 51 1.72 -8.47 8.86
C ALA A 51 1.20 -9.69 8.06
N PRO A 52 1.64 -10.93 8.36
CA PRO A 52 1.10 -12.13 7.73
C PRO A 52 -0.40 -12.30 8.05
N MET A 53 -1.27 -11.94 7.11
CA MET A 53 -2.72 -11.99 7.25
C MET A 53 -3.39 -12.19 5.89
N SER A 54 -4.72 -12.36 5.87
CA SER A 54 -5.43 -12.46 4.60
C SER A 54 -5.36 -11.14 3.80
N LYS A 55 -5.38 -11.24 2.48
CA LYS A 55 -5.37 -10.07 1.58
C LYS A 55 -6.47 -9.06 1.92
N SER A 56 -7.68 -9.54 2.25
CA SER A 56 -8.80 -8.68 2.66
C SER A 56 -8.54 -7.92 3.95
N GLU A 57 -8.02 -8.57 4.98
CA GLU A 57 -7.72 -7.93 6.27
C GLU A 57 -6.64 -6.85 6.10
N CYS A 58 -5.61 -7.16 5.33
CA CYS A 58 -4.55 -6.21 5.03
C CYS A 58 -5.03 -5.00 4.23
N ILE A 59 -5.92 -5.18 3.24
CA ILE A 59 -6.50 -4.04 2.50
C ILE A 59 -7.20 -3.10 3.48
N ASP A 60 -7.98 -3.64 4.42
CA ASP A 60 -8.70 -2.83 5.39
C ASP A 60 -7.76 -2.14 6.39
N GLU A 61 -6.70 -2.81 6.85
CA GLU A 61 -5.66 -2.19 7.68
C GLU A 61 -4.91 -1.07 6.95
N PHE A 62 -4.52 -1.32 5.69
CA PHE A 62 -3.82 -0.35 4.88
C PHE A 62 -4.66 0.89 4.60
N VAL A 63 -5.94 0.73 4.26
CA VAL A 63 -6.86 1.86 4.06
C VAL A 63 -7.00 2.68 5.34
N ARG A 64 -7.04 2.04 6.52
CA ARG A 64 -7.06 2.73 7.83
C ARG A 64 -5.75 3.45 8.13
N TYR A 65 -4.61 2.90 7.74
CA TYR A 65 -3.31 3.54 7.86
C TYR A 65 -3.21 4.75 6.92
N TYR A 66 -3.54 4.57 5.65
CA TYR A 66 -3.52 5.62 4.62
C TYR A 66 -4.43 6.80 4.96
N ALA A 67 -5.60 6.56 5.56
CA ALA A 67 -6.49 7.62 6.01
C ALA A 67 -5.91 8.52 7.13
N LYS A 68 -4.76 8.15 7.72
CA LYS A 68 -4.06 8.90 8.77
C LYS A 68 -2.77 9.58 8.27
N LEU A 69 -2.36 9.34 7.02
CA LEU A 69 -1.23 10.01 6.36
C LEU A 69 -1.60 11.42 5.88
#